data_AF-A0A0C2CV61-F1
#
_entry.id   AF-A0A0C2CV61-F1
#
_cell.length_a   1.000
_cell.length_b   1.000
_cell.length_c   1.000
_cell.angle_alpha   90.00
_cell.angle_beta   90.00
_cell.angle_gamma   90.00
#
_symmetry.space_group_name_H-M   'P 1'
#
loop_
_entity.id
_entity.type
_entity.pdbx_description
1 polymer ?
#
loop_
_entity_poly.entity_id
_entity_poly.type
_entity_poly.pdbx_seq_one_letter_code
_entity_poly.pdbx_strand_id
1 'polypeptide(L)'
;MLSISRTLVITALLGVILACLGALWSNGAATRRASTYAMATESLAELSLLAGIADDDGELQRDEPMAVEVISDGGPLWVLGSVEQAVAADPHFEADDSPHLLRAEVIDARGGVALQLHLWRAGWELRVPEPRRVRIAVWAAVVAGIFGAALALFVQRMSVGIAAAGVLAQLFLAIDPLPRELFPPRPLVDEWASGPLFGRVIPFIRGLESLQLGVVAAALAGSLVLVAFDHRRTRGRDDDVGLGSASLTALLGTIGVVAWIEAASRGSLFAACDPRFGGYAGWLALAGLILAWLPAIRVSREAWRARA
;
A
#
# COMPACT_ATOMS: atom_id res chain seq x y z
N MET A 1 -5.73 -3.53 38.37
CA MET A 1 -4.79 -2.98 37.37
C MET A 1 -3.95 -4.13 36.85
N LEU A 2 -4.02 -4.43 35.55
CA LEU A 2 -3.15 -5.44 34.92
C LEU A 2 -1.70 -4.92 35.00
N SER A 3 -0.83 -5.64 35.71
CA SER A 3 0.59 -5.30 35.81
C SER A 3 1.28 -5.70 34.51
N ILE A 4 1.69 -4.72 33.70
CA ILE A 4 2.50 -4.98 32.51
C ILE A 4 3.90 -5.36 32.97
N SER A 5 4.37 -6.55 32.57
CA SER A 5 5.71 -6.99 32.96
C SER A 5 6.78 -6.05 32.40
N ARG A 6 7.84 -5.81 33.18
CA ARG A 6 8.99 -4.99 32.76
C ARG A 6 9.58 -5.46 31.43
N THR A 7 9.62 -6.77 31.20
CA THR A 7 10.08 -7.38 29.95
C THR A 7 9.26 -6.91 28.76
N LEU A 8 7.92 -6.86 28.85
CA LEU A 8 7.07 -6.40 27.75
C LEU A 8 7.26 -4.93 27.44
N VAL A 9 7.47 -4.08 28.46
CA VAL A 9 7.78 -2.67 28.27
C VAL A 9 9.09 -2.51 27.52
N ILE A 10 10.13 -3.24 27.92
CA ILE A 10 11.43 -3.24 27.24
C ILE A 10 11.29 -3.72 25.79
N THR A 11 10.58 -4.82 25.54
CA THR A 11 10.35 -5.34 24.19
C THR A 11 9.60 -4.34 23.32
N ALA A 12 8.61 -3.64 23.86
CA ALA A 12 7.85 -2.63 23.12
C ALA A 12 8.70 -1.41 22.79
N LEU A 13 9.51 -0.92 23.74
CA LEU A 13 10.45 0.18 23.50
C LEU A 13 11.48 -0.19 22.43
N LEU A 14 12.04 -1.40 22.50
CA LEU A 14 12.95 -1.90 21.46
C LEU A 14 12.23 -1.99 20.11
N GLY A 15 10.99 -2.46 20.09
CA GLY A 15 10.14 -2.50 18.91
C GLY A 15 9.94 -1.11 18.28
N VAL A 16 9.63 -0.10 19.09
CA VAL A 16 9.49 1.29 18.64
C VAL A 16 10.81 1.81 18.05
N ILE A 17 11.94 1.56 18.71
CA ILE A 17 13.26 1.98 18.21
C ILE A 17 13.55 1.33 16.85
N LEU A 18 13.35 0.01 16.74
CA LEU A 18 13.55 -0.73 15.49
C LEU A 18 12.61 -0.24 14.38
N ALA A 19 11.35 0.04 14.72
CA ALA A 19 10.36 0.56 13.79
C ALA A 19 10.79 1.92 13.21
N CYS A 20 11.22 2.84 14.08
CA CYS A 20 11.70 4.16 13.70
C CYS A 20 12.99 4.10 12.87
N LEU A 21 13.96 3.26 13.26
CA LEU A 21 15.20 3.07 12.50
C LEU A 21 14.91 2.47 11.12
N GLY A 22 14.05 1.45 11.06
CA GLY A 22 13.58 0.86 9.81
C GLY A 22 12.94 1.92 8.91
N ALA A 23 11.99 2.70 9.42
CA ALA A 23 11.33 3.77 8.67
C ALA A 23 12.32 4.83 8.13
N LEU A 24 13.30 5.23 8.94
CA LEU A 24 14.32 6.20 8.55
C LEU A 24 15.18 5.67 7.39
N TRP A 25 15.63 4.41 7.50
CA TRP A 25 16.42 3.77 6.45
C TRP A 25 15.61 3.42 5.20
N SER A 26 14.31 3.19 5.33
CA SER A 26 13.39 2.95 4.23
C SER A 26 13.19 4.17 3.32
N ASN A 27 13.63 5.37 3.69
CA ASN A 27 13.60 6.54 2.81
C ASN A 27 14.79 6.58 1.81
N GLY A 28 15.64 5.56 1.81
CA GLY A 28 16.85 5.48 1.00
C GLY A 28 16.66 5.06 -0.46
N ALA A 29 17.79 4.89 -1.17
CA ALA A 29 17.83 4.56 -2.59
C ALA A 29 17.20 3.20 -2.93
N ALA A 30 17.29 2.21 -2.04
CA ALA A 30 16.71 0.88 -2.23
C ALA A 30 15.19 0.94 -2.50
N THR A 31 14.46 1.65 -1.65
CA THR A 31 13.00 1.81 -1.79
C THR A 31 12.61 2.56 -3.06
N ARG A 32 13.41 3.56 -3.47
CA ARG A 32 13.19 4.31 -4.72
C ARG A 32 13.38 3.42 -5.95
N ARG A 33 14.43 2.59 -5.96
CA ARG A 33 14.69 1.60 -7.02
C ARG A 33 13.56 0.57 -7.10
N ALA A 34 13.18 -0.03 -5.96
CA ALA A 34 12.08 -0.98 -5.90
C ALA A 34 10.74 -0.38 -6.37
N SER A 35 10.44 0.86 -5.95
CA SER A 35 9.24 1.58 -6.39
C SER A 35 9.28 1.87 -7.90
N THR A 36 10.45 2.22 -8.44
CA THR A 36 10.63 2.52 -9.87
C THR A 36 10.52 1.26 -10.72
N TYR A 37 11.11 0.15 -10.27
CA TYR A 37 10.94 -1.16 -10.87
C TYR A 37 9.46 -1.54 -10.95
N ALA A 38 8.72 -1.42 -9.85
CA ALA A 38 7.29 -1.73 -9.84
C ALA A 38 6.48 -0.83 -10.81
N MET A 39 6.75 0.48 -10.83
CA MET A 39 6.12 1.40 -11.80
C MET A 39 6.48 1.06 -13.25
N ALA A 40 7.71 0.62 -13.50
CA ALA A 40 8.18 0.25 -14.83
C ALA A 40 7.46 -1.02 -15.30
N THR A 41 7.34 -2.05 -14.46
CA THR A 41 6.58 -3.27 -14.79
C THR A 41 5.13 -2.97 -15.14
N GLU A 42 4.44 -2.12 -14.37
CA GLU A 42 3.07 -1.71 -14.71
C GLU A 42 3.00 -0.93 -16.03
N SER A 43 3.96 -0.04 -16.27
CA SER A 43 3.99 0.78 -17.48
C SER A 43 4.32 -0.04 -18.73
N LEU A 44 5.18 -1.07 -18.60
CA LEU A 44 5.51 -2.01 -19.68
C LEU A 44 4.27 -2.83 -20.08
N ALA A 45 3.49 -3.31 -19.12
CA ALA A 45 2.24 -4.02 -19.41
C ALA A 45 1.23 -3.15 -20.17
N GLU A 46 1.14 -1.85 -19.88
CA GLU A 46 0.28 -0.95 -20.64
C GLU A 46 0.86 -0.61 -22.02
N LEU A 47 2.19 -0.45 -22.11
CA LEU A 47 2.86 -0.21 -23.39
C LEU A 47 2.79 -1.41 -24.32
N SER A 48 2.84 -2.64 -23.81
CA SER A 48 2.72 -3.84 -24.64
C SER A 48 1.34 -3.93 -25.30
N LEU A 49 0.27 -3.57 -24.56
CA LEU A 49 -1.09 -3.44 -25.09
C LEU A 49 -1.18 -2.33 -26.14
N LEU A 50 -0.70 -1.12 -25.82
CA LEU A 50 -0.76 0.03 -26.72
C LEU A 50 0.05 -0.18 -28.00
N ALA A 51 1.14 -0.93 -27.92
CA ALA A 51 1.99 -1.26 -29.06
C ALA A 51 1.49 -2.46 -29.88
N GLY A 52 0.41 -3.12 -29.46
CA GLY A 52 -0.08 -4.34 -30.10
C GLY A 52 0.93 -5.49 -30.04
N ILE A 53 1.68 -5.57 -28.95
CA ILE A 53 2.61 -6.66 -28.65
C ILE A 53 1.88 -7.74 -27.85
N ALA A 54 1.02 -7.31 -26.93
CA ALA A 54 0.11 -8.15 -26.17
C ALA A 54 -1.33 -7.97 -26.66
N ASP A 55 -2.16 -9.01 -26.56
CA ASP A 55 -3.61 -8.89 -26.66
C ASP A 55 -4.26 -8.50 -25.33
N ASP A 56 -5.59 -8.35 -25.32
CA ASP A 56 -6.36 -7.97 -24.13
C ASP A 56 -6.26 -9.00 -22.98
N ASP A 57 -5.90 -10.26 -23.30
CA ASP A 57 -5.67 -11.33 -22.32
C ASP A 57 -4.21 -11.34 -21.81
N GLY A 58 -3.35 -10.47 -22.35
CA GLY A 58 -1.94 -10.37 -22.00
C GLY A 58 -1.06 -11.43 -22.69
N GLU A 59 -1.59 -12.11 -23.72
CA GLU A 59 -0.84 -13.08 -24.50
C GLU A 59 -0.03 -12.38 -25.60
N LEU A 60 1.16 -12.92 -25.85
CA LEU A 60 2.09 -12.37 -26.82
C LEU A 60 1.54 -12.57 -28.25
N GLN A 61 1.34 -11.50 -29.01
CA GLN A 61 0.88 -11.57 -30.41
C GLN A 61 1.99 -11.90 -31.41
N ARG A 62 3.21 -12.15 -30.93
CA ARG A 62 4.42 -12.43 -31.73
C ARG A 62 5.14 -13.64 -31.16
N ASP A 63 5.98 -14.27 -31.96
CA ASP A 63 6.77 -15.43 -31.50
C ASP A 63 7.93 -15.03 -30.56
N GLU A 64 8.39 -13.78 -30.65
CA GLU A 64 9.55 -13.26 -29.93
C GLU A 64 9.22 -11.92 -29.24
N PRO A 65 9.83 -11.64 -28.06
CA PRO A 65 9.76 -10.34 -27.42
C PRO A 65 10.29 -9.22 -28.32
N MET A 66 9.82 -7.99 -28.07
CA MET A 66 10.33 -6.82 -28.80
C MET A 66 11.66 -6.36 -28.21
N ALA A 67 12.73 -6.47 -28.99
CA ALA A 67 14.00 -5.84 -28.68
C ALA A 67 13.86 -4.31 -28.57
N VAL A 68 14.32 -3.73 -27.47
CA VAL A 68 14.33 -2.28 -27.19
C VAL A 68 15.65 -1.85 -26.55
N GLU A 69 16.18 -0.70 -26.98
CA GLU A 69 17.28 -0.03 -26.31
C GLU A 69 16.72 0.86 -25.19
N VAL A 70 17.10 0.58 -23.94
CA VAL A 70 16.65 1.36 -22.78
C VAL A 70 17.51 2.61 -22.65
N ILE A 71 16.90 3.79 -22.70
CA ILE A 71 17.58 5.08 -22.58
C ILE A 71 16.95 5.94 -21.48
N SER A 72 17.73 6.85 -20.90
CA SER A 72 17.27 7.77 -19.86
C SER A 72 17.56 9.21 -20.25
N ASP A 73 16.52 10.04 -20.36
CA ASP A 73 16.65 11.46 -20.67
C ASP A 73 16.80 12.26 -19.37
N GLY A 74 17.99 12.14 -18.78
CA GLY A 74 18.32 12.75 -17.50
C GLY A 74 17.74 12.01 -16.29
N GLY A 75 17.87 12.62 -15.12
CA GLY A 75 17.50 12.01 -13.84
C GLY A 75 18.61 11.15 -13.22
N PRO A 76 18.32 10.46 -12.11
CA PRO A 76 19.32 9.68 -11.40
C PRO A 76 19.77 8.44 -12.18
N LEU A 77 21.09 8.17 -12.23
CA LEU A 77 21.67 7.02 -12.96
C LEU A 77 21.10 5.65 -12.56
N TRP A 78 20.54 5.52 -11.35
CA TRP A 78 19.97 4.25 -10.87
C TRP A 78 18.64 3.89 -11.54
N VAL A 79 17.99 4.85 -12.22
CA VAL A 79 16.71 4.63 -12.91
C VAL A 79 16.88 3.63 -14.04
N LEU A 80 17.92 3.79 -14.87
CA LEU A 80 18.20 2.93 -16.02
C LEU A 80 18.24 1.46 -15.60
N GLY A 81 19.07 1.11 -14.62
CA GLY A 81 19.19 -0.27 -14.13
C GLY A 81 17.90 -0.82 -13.52
N SER A 82 17.01 0.04 -12.98
CA SER A 82 15.71 -0.41 -12.47
C SER A 82 14.72 -0.70 -13.61
N VAL A 83 14.78 0.07 -14.70
CA VAL A 83 13.95 -0.12 -15.90
C VAL A 83 14.47 -1.30 -16.72
N GLU A 84 15.77 -1.42 -16.94
CA GLU A 84 16.40 -2.58 -17.59
C GLU A 84 16.05 -3.89 -16.88
N GLN A 85 16.09 -3.90 -15.54
CA GLN A 85 15.67 -5.06 -14.76
C GLN A 85 14.18 -5.37 -14.91
N ALA A 86 13.33 -4.35 -15.11
CA ALA A 86 11.92 -4.54 -15.39
C ALA A 86 11.70 -5.12 -16.80
N VAL A 87 12.41 -4.61 -17.81
CA VAL A 87 12.40 -5.14 -19.18
C VAL A 87 12.87 -6.59 -19.20
N ALA A 88 13.98 -6.91 -18.55
CA ALA A 88 14.51 -8.28 -18.49
C ALA A 88 13.57 -9.28 -17.78
N ALA A 89 12.62 -8.79 -16.98
CA ALA A 89 11.62 -9.60 -16.30
C ALA A 89 10.27 -9.65 -17.05
N ASP A 90 10.10 -8.84 -18.10
CA ASP A 90 8.87 -8.75 -18.89
C ASP A 90 8.91 -9.73 -20.07
N PRO A 91 7.84 -10.50 -20.34
CA PRO A 91 7.83 -11.43 -21.46
C PRO A 91 7.64 -10.76 -22.82
N HIS A 92 7.24 -9.49 -22.90
CA HIS A 92 6.92 -8.79 -24.15
C HIS A 92 8.08 -7.97 -24.71
N PHE A 93 9.07 -7.65 -23.87
CA PHE A 93 10.19 -6.80 -24.21
C PHE A 93 11.51 -7.49 -23.88
N GLU A 94 12.54 -7.21 -24.66
CA GLU A 94 13.90 -7.66 -24.41
C GLU A 94 14.84 -6.46 -24.54
N ALA A 95 15.77 -6.31 -23.60
CA ALA A 95 16.77 -5.25 -23.67
C ALA A 95 17.91 -5.67 -24.60
N ASP A 96 18.01 -5.04 -25.76
CA ASP A 96 19.04 -5.32 -26.78
C ASP A 96 19.30 -4.08 -27.65
N ASP A 97 20.37 -4.11 -28.45
CA ASP A 97 20.66 -3.09 -29.46
C ASP A 97 19.57 -3.09 -30.55
N SER A 98 18.71 -2.08 -30.52
CA SER A 98 17.47 -2.06 -31.31
C SER A 98 17.16 -0.66 -31.83
N PRO A 99 16.59 -0.52 -33.05
CA PRO A 99 16.06 0.75 -33.52
C PRO A 99 14.81 1.22 -32.75
N HIS A 100 14.32 0.43 -31.78
CA HIS A 100 13.22 0.80 -30.90
C HIS A 100 13.77 1.28 -29.56
N LEU A 101 13.41 2.50 -29.16
CA LEU A 101 13.92 3.10 -27.92
C LEU A 101 12.85 3.02 -26.84
N LEU A 102 13.20 2.50 -25.67
CA LEU A 102 12.40 2.62 -24.47
C LEU A 102 13.01 3.73 -23.60
N ARG A 103 12.45 4.92 -23.70
CA ARG A 103 12.88 6.11 -22.97
C ARG A 103 12.22 6.17 -21.60
N ALA A 104 13.04 6.22 -20.56
CA ALA A 104 12.61 6.44 -19.19
C ALA A 104 12.81 7.91 -18.78
N GLU A 105 11.75 8.54 -18.30
CA GLU A 105 11.78 9.87 -17.70
C GLU A 105 11.37 9.80 -16.24
N VAL A 106 12.21 10.36 -15.36
CA VAL A 106 11.98 10.31 -13.91
C VAL A 106 12.09 11.68 -13.26
N ILE A 107 11.11 11.96 -12.40
CA ILE A 107 11.16 13.07 -11.44
C ILE A 107 11.31 12.48 -10.05
N ASP A 108 12.41 12.78 -9.37
CA ASP A 108 12.67 12.41 -7.98
C ASP A 108 12.80 13.67 -7.12
N ALA A 109 11.78 13.96 -6.30
CA ALA A 109 11.76 15.16 -5.48
C ALA A 109 10.95 14.98 -4.19
N ARG A 110 11.51 15.46 -3.06
CA ARG A 110 10.86 15.54 -1.72
C ARG A 110 10.04 14.30 -1.35
N GLY A 111 10.60 13.10 -1.53
CA GLY A 111 9.93 11.86 -1.17
C GLY A 111 8.86 11.39 -2.16
N GLY A 112 8.76 11.98 -3.35
CA GLY A 112 7.98 11.48 -4.47
C GLY A 112 8.87 11.02 -5.61
N VAL A 113 8.46 9.95 -6.28
CA VAL A 113 9.04 9.49 -7.54
C VAL A 113 7.93 9.44 -8.58
N ALA A 114 8.14 10.08 -9.72
CA ALA A 114 7.33 9.90 -10.92
C ALA A 114 8.16 9.23 -12.01
N LEU A 115 7.54 8.28 -12.72
CA LEU A 115 8.12 7.60 -13.87
C LEU A 115 7.16 7.71 -15.06
N GLN A 116 7.70 8.05 -16.22
CA GLN A 116 7.02 7.91 -17.50
C GLN A 116 7.90 7.12 -18.46
N LEU A 117 7.33 6.10 -19.09
CA LEU A 117 7.99 5.34 -20.14
C LEU A 117 7.41 5.76 -21.49
N HIS A 118 8.29 5.99 -22.45
CA HIS A 118 7.95 6.31 -23.83
C HIS A 118 8.63 5.28 -24.74
N LEU A 119 7.83 4.56 -25.53
CA LEU A 119 8.29 3.60 -26.51
C LEU A 119 8.31 4.25 -27.90
N TRP A 120 9.50 4.41 -28.46
CA TRP A 120 9.72 4.90 -29.82
C TRP A 120 9.82 3.72 -30.78
N ARG A 121 8.80 3.54 -31.63
CA ARG A 121 8.72 2.45 -32.59
C ARG A 121 8.30 2.96 -33.97
N ALA A 122 9.14 2.70 -34.98
CA ALA A 122 8.83 3.01 -36.38
C ALA A 122 8.36 4.45 -36.64
N GLY A 123 8.96 5.43 -35.94
CA GLY A 123 8.61 6.85 -36.06
C GLY A 123 7.41 7.30 -35.21
N TRP A 124 6.81 6.40 -34.42
CA TRP A 124 5.75 6.71 -33.47
C TRP A 124 6.29 6.72 -32.03
N GLU A 125 5.80 7.65 -31.21
CA GLU A 125 6.01 7.66 -29.77
C GLU A 125 4.75 7.18 -29.07
N LEU A 126 4.83 6.01 -28.45
CA LEU A 126 3.78 5.44 -27.61
C LEU A 126 4.12 5.74 -26.16
N ARG A 127 3.16 6.27 -25.42
CA ARG A 127 3.33 6.58 -24.00
C ARG A 127 2.05 6.30 -23.25
N VAL A 128 2.19 5.87 -22.00
CA VAL A 128 1.08 5.84 -21.07
C VAL A 128 0.59 7.29 -20.85
N PRO A 129 -0.73 7.55 -20.88
CA PRO A 129 -1.27 8.92 -20.85
C PRO A 129 -0.87 9.72 -19.61
N GLU A 130 -0.74 9.06 -18.47
CA GLU A 130 -0.36 9.68 -17.21
C GLU A 130 0.94 9.08 -16.64
N PRO A 131 1.86 9.90 -16.13
CA PRO A 131 3.04 9.39 -15.44
C PRO A 131 2.61 8.62 -14.18
N ARG A 132 3.28 7.50 -13.95
CA ARG A 132 3.15 6.73 -12.70
C ARG A 132 3.82 7.50 -11.58
N ARG A 133 3.22 7.50 -10.40
CA ARG A 133 3.66 8.31 -9.25
C ARG A 133 3.59 7.46 -8.02
N VAL A 134 4.65 7.50 -7.22
CA VAL A 134 4.73 6.80 -5.94
C VAL A 134 5.28 7.75 -4.89
N ARG A 135 4.80 7.59 -3.65
CA ARG A 135 5.27 8.36 -2.50
C ARG A 135 6.12 7.48 -1.58
N ILE A 136 7.30 7.96 -1.26
CA ILE A 136 8.22 7.40 -0.27
C ILE A 136 7.92 8.06 1.08
N ALA A 137 6.93 7.54 1.79
CA ALA A 137 6.47 8.06 3.08
C ALA A 137 6.23 6.92 4.08
N VAL A 138 7.20 6.00 4.18
CA VAL A 138 7.13 4.81 5.05
C VAL A 138 6.86 5.19 6.51
N TRP A 139 7.39 6.35 6.93
CA TRP A 139 7.18 6.91 8.25
C TRP A 139 5.70 7.07 8.63
N ALA A 140 4.82 7.40 7.68
CA ALA A 140 3.41 7.67 7.95
C ALA A 140 2.71 6.42 8.50
N ALA A 141 2.92 5.27 7.86
CA ALA A 141 2.38 3.98 8.32
C ALA A 141 3.00 3.53 9.65
N VAL A 142 4.30 3.77 9.84
CA VAL A 142 5.02 3.37 11.05
C VAL A 142 4.59 4.20 12.27
N VAL A 143 4.58 5.53 12.15
CA VAL A 143 4.17 6.42 13.24
C VAL A 143 2.70 6.17 13.62
N ALA A 144 1.82 6.01 12.63
CA ALA A 144 0.42 5.67 12.90
C ALA A 144 0.28 4.30 13.57
N GLY A 145 1.09 3.31 13.17
CA GLY A 145 1.12 1.99 13.80
C GLY A 145 1.57 2.02 15.26
N ILE A 146 2.61 2.81 15.58
CA ILE A 146 3.09 3.01 16.96
C ILE A 146 2.03 3.72 17.80
N PHE A 147 1.41 4.77 17.27
CA PHE A 147 0.33 5.47 17.96
C PHE A 147 -0.87 4.55 18.22
N GLY A 148 -1.25 3.75 17.23
CA GLY A 148 -2.31 2.74 17.39
C GLY A 148 -2.01 1.72 18.49
N ALA A 149 -0.76 1.26 18.60
CA ALA A 149 -0.33 0.36 19.67
C ALA A 149 -0.46 1.03 21.05
N ALA A 150 0.00 2.28 21.18
CA ALA A 150 -0.10 3.05 22.42
C ALA A 150 -1.57 3.30 22.81
N LEU A 151 -2.42 3.64 21.85
CA LEU A 151 -3.85 3.86 22.08
C LEU A 151 -4.57 2.56 22.45
N ALA A 152 -4.22 1.43 21.82
CA ALA A 152 -4.76 0.12 22.17
C ALA A 152 -4.46 -0.23 23.63
N LEU A 153 -3.26 0.11 24.11
CA LEU A 153 -2.86 -0.07 25.51
C LEU A 153 -3.62 0.86 26.46
N PHE A 154 -3.74 2.13 26.09
CA PHE A 154 -4.42 3.14 26.91
C PHE A 154 -5.92 2.83 27.07
N VAL A 155 -6.61 2.51 25.98
CA VAL A 155 -8.06 2.21 25.96
C VAL A 155 -8.34 0.75 26.31
N GLN A 156 -7.32 -0.10 26.35
CA GLN A 156 -7.42 -1.56 26.55
C GLN A 156 -8.34 -2.23 25.50
N ARG A 157 -8.36 -1.69 24.27
CA ARG A 157 -9.17 -2.19 23.15
C ARG A 157 -8.36 -2.20 21.86
N MET A 158 -8.06 -3.40 21.37
CA MET A 158 -7.29 -3.60 20.13
C MET A 158 -7.96 -3.00 18.90
N SER A 159 -9.27 -3.19 18.74
CA SER A 159 -10.03 -2.66 17.60
C SER A 159 -9.92 -1.14 17.47
N VAL A 160 -9.95 -0.43 18.59
CA VAL A 160 -9.80 1.04 18.61
C VAL A 160 -8.40 1.46 18.18
N GLY A 161 -7.36 0.79 18.67
CA GLY A 161 -5.99 1.08 18.26
C GLY A 161 -5.73 0.80 16.78
N ILE A 162 -6.27 -0.31 16.25
CA ILE A 162 -6.13 -0.68 14.84
C ILE A 162 -6.88 0.31 13.94
N ALA A 163 -8.12 0.66 14.31
CA ALA A 163 -8.89 1.68 13.59
C ALA A 163 -8.18 3.03 13.60
N ALA A 164 -7.64 3.46 14.75
CA ALA A 164 -6.88 4.68 14.86
C ALA A 164 -5.59 4.65 14.01
N ALA A 165 -4.86 3.54 14.00
CA ALA A 165 -3.68 3.38 13.14
C ALA A 165 -4.04 3.54 11.66
N GLY A 166 -5.11 2.90 11.20
CA GLY A 166 -5.58 3.04 9.82
C GLY A 166 -5.97 4.49 9.47
N VAL A 167 -6.79 5.12 10.31
CA VAL A 167 -7.24 6.51 10.09
C VAL A 167 -6.07 7.49 10.12
N LEU A 168 -5.17 7.38 11.09
CA LEU A 168 -4.01 8.26 11.21
C LEU A 168 -3.02 8.09 10.07
N ALA A 169 -2.81 6.86 9.58
CA ALA A 169 -1.93 6.64 8.44
C ALA A 169 -2.45 7.36 7.19
N GLN A 170 -3.77 7.33 6.95
CA GLN A 170 -4.40 8.08 5.85
C GLN A 170 -4.29 9.60 6.07
N LEU A 171 -4.49 10.08 7.29
CA LEU A 171 -4.36 11.51 7.63
C LEU A 171 -2.92 12.02 7.45
N PHE A 172 -1.90 11.25 7.88
CA PHE A 172 -0.50 11.63 7.69
C PHE A 172 -0.14 11.73 6.21
N LEU A 173 -0.63 10.82 5.37
CA LEU A 173 -0.50 10.95 3.92
C LEU A 173 -1.25 12.16 3.37
N ALA A 174 -2.41 12.53 3.92
CA ALA A 174 -3.11 13.73 3.47
C ALA A 174 -2.38 15.04 3.83
N ILE A 175 -1.69 15.08 4.97
CA ILE A 175 -1.04 16.29 5.52
C ILE A 175 0.35 16.56 4.92
N ASP A 176 1.03 15.54 4.41
CA ASP A 176 2.34 15.66 3.74
C ASP A 176 2.20 15.51 2.21
N PRO A 177 1.65 16.52 1.51
CA PRO A 177 1.42 16.43 0.06
C PRO A 177 2.73 16.54 -0.72
N LEU A 178 2.79 15.81 -1.83
CA LEU A 178 3.86 15.95 -2.80
C LEU A 178 3.92 17.39 -3.35
N PRO A 179 5.09 17.87 -3.80
CA PRO A 179 5.23 19.22 -4.38
C PRO A 179 4.28 19.41 -5.56
N ARG A 180 3.31 20.31 -5.42
CA ARG A 180 2.23 20.52 -6.41
C ARG A 180 2.74 20.94 -7.79
N GLU A 181 3.89 21.60 -7.81
CA GLU A 181 4.57 22.06 -9.03
C GLU A 181 5.07 20.89 -9.90
N LEU A 182 5.47 19.79 -9.25
CA LEU A 182 6.00 18.59 -9.90
C LEU A 182 4.95 17.47 -10.01
N PHE A 183 4.02 17.45 -9.06
CA PHE A 183 2.98 16.44 -8.93
C PHE A 183 1.63 17.15 -8.81
N PRO A 184 0.95 17.47 -9.93
CA PRO A 184 -0.34 18.14 -9.88
C PRO A 184 -1.34 17.31 -9.07
N PRO A 185 -2.13 17.96 -8.20
CA PRO A 185 -3.03 17.26 -7.27
C PRO A 185 -4.08 16.47 -8.05
N ARG A 186 -4.31 15.23 -7.61
CA ARG A 186 -5.38 14.38 -8.13
C ARG A 186 -6.61 14.45 -7.20
N PRO A 187 -7.82 14.23 -7.73
CA PRO A 187 -8.98 13.94 -6.90
C PRO A 187 -8.69 12.75 -5.98
N LEU A 188 -9.21 12.79 -4.76
CA LEU A 188 -8.94 11.78 -3.72
C LEU A 188 -9.35 10.37 -4.18
N VAL A 189 -10.41 10.28 -4.98
CA VAL A 189 -10.89 9.02 -5.57
C VAL A 189 -9.87 8.43 -6.56
N ASP A 190 -9.22 9.27 -7.37
CA ASP A 190 -8.23 8.80 -8.34
C ASP A 190 -6.90 8.45 -7.65
N GLU A 191 -6.58 9.13 -6.55
CA GLU A 191 -5.45 8.76 -5.71
C GLU A 191 -5.66 7.38 -5.04
N TRP A 192 -6.88 7.09 -4.60
CA TRP A 192 -7.24 5.74 -4.12
C TRP A 192 -7.32 4.72 -5.25
N ALA A 193 -7.81 5.08 -6.42
CA ALA A 193 -7.85 4.19 -7.58
C ALA A 193 -6.44 3.83 -8.09
N SER A 194 -5.42 4.63 -7.75
CA SER A 194 -4.02 4.31 -8.03
C SER A 194 -3.34 3.42 -6.98
N GLY A 195 -4.04 3.09 -5.88
CA GLY A 195 -3.52 2.21 -4.85
C GLY A 195 -3.67 0.72 -5.19
N PRO A 196 -2.94 -0.19 -4.56
CA PRO A 196 -2.96 -1.61 -4.93
C PRO A 196 -4.23 -2.35 -4.48
N LEU A 197 -4.84 -1.98 -3.36
CA LEU A 197 -6.10 -2.59 -2.92
C LEU A 197 -7.27 -1.87 -3.57
N PHE A 198 -7.34 -0.55 -3.41
CA PHE A 198 -8.44 0.23 -3.94
C PHE A 198 -8.41 0.38 -5.46
N GLY A 199 -7.25 0.30 -6.11
CA GLY A 199 -7.14 0.28 -7.57
C GLY A 199 -7.64 -0.99 -8.22
N ARG A 200 -7.84 -2.08 -7.48
CA ARG A 200 -8.60 -3.25 -7.97
C ARG A 200 -10.09 -3.11 -7.71
N VAL A 201 -10.46 -2.55 -6.55
CA VAL A 201 -11.85 -2.47 -6.09
C VAL A 201 -12.61 -1.32 -6.76
N ILE A 202 -11.99 -0.15 -6.95
CA ILE A 202 -12.65 1.05 -7.48
C ILE A 202 -13.06 0.87 -8.95
N PRO A 203 -12.21 0.37 -9.86
CA PRO A 203 -12.63 0.11 -11.24
C PRO A 203 -13.77 -0.90 -11.31
N PHE A 204 -13.73 -1.94 -10.48
CA PHE A 204 -14.82 -2.91 -10.36
C PHE A 204 -16.13 -2.21 -9.95
N ILE A 205 -16.10 -1.38 -8.91
CA ILE A 205 -17.27 -0.61 -8.46
C ILE A 205 -17.76 0.37 -9.55
N ARG A 206 -16.85 1.04 -10.26
CA ARG A 206 -17.19 1.96 -11.36
C ARG A 206 -17.83 1.23 -12.55
N GLY A 207 -17.52 -0.06 -12.74
CA GLY A 207 -18.14 -0.90 -13.76
C GLY A 207 -19.50 -1.47 -13.38
N LEU A 208 -19.96 -1.33 -12.13
CA LEU A 208 -21.28 -1.82 -11.70
C LEU A 208 -22.39 -0.91 -12.22
N GLU A 209 -23.45 -1.52 -12.76
CA GLU A 209 -24.67 -0.80 -13.11
C GLU A 209 -25.36 -0.23 -11.86
N SER A 210 -26.14 0.86 -12.01
CA SER A 210 -26.78 1.53 -10.87
C SER A 210 -27.66 0.60 -10.01
N LEU A 211 -28.29 -0.40 -10.64
CA LEU A 211 -29.09 -1.41 -9.95
C LEU A 211 -28.22 -2.34 -9.10
N GLN A 212 -27.08 -2.80 -9.64
CA GLN A 212 -26.13 -3.65 -8.91
C GLN A 212 -25.53 -2.91 -7.72
N LEU A 213 -25.17 -1.63 -7.91
CA LEU A 213 -24.66 -0.77 -6.85
C LEU A 213 -25.73 -0.55 -5.77
N GLY A 214 -26.99 -0.37 -6.16
CA GLY A 214 -28.13 -0.30 -5.26
C GLY A 214 -28.33 -1.59 -4.45
N VAL A 215 -28.20 -2.77 -5.07
CA VAL A 215 -28.29 -4.07 -4.38
C VAL A 215 -27.14 -4.25 -3.40
N VAL A 216 -25.91 -3.94 -3.79
CA VAL A 216 -24.72 -4.03 -2.90
C VAL A 216 -24.88 -3.07 -1.71
N ALA A 217 -25.30 -1.82 -1.96
CA ALA A 217 -25.55 -0.85 -0.91
C ALA A 217 -26.68 -1.29 0.04
N ALA A 218 -27.77 -1.84 -0.49
CA ALA A 218 -28.87 -2.38 0.30
C ALA A 218 -28.45 -3.60 1.14
N ALA A 219 -27.64 -4.51 0.59
CA ALA A 219 -27.09 -5.65 1.30
C ALA A 219 -26.14 -5.22 2.43
N LEU A 220 -25.27 -4.24 2.17
CA LEU A 220 -24.39 -3.65 3.19
C LEU A 220 -25.19 -2.95 4.29
N ALA A 221 -26.17 -2.13 3.92
CA ALA A 221 -27.04 -1.44 4.87
C ALA A 221 -27.85 -2.44 5.71
N GLY A 222 -28.44 -3.46 5.08
CA GLY A 222 -29.15 -4.54 5.75
C GLY A 222 -28.24 -5.31 6.72
N SER A 223 -27.01 -5.63 6.32
CA SER A 223 -26.02 -6.28 7.18
C SER A 223 -25.66 -5.42 8.39
N LEU A 224 -25.44 -4.11 8.20
CA LEU A 224 -25.17 -3.18 9.29
C LEU A 224 -26.35 -3.05 10.26
N VAL A 225 -27.58 -2.99 9.72
CA VAL A 225 -28.81 -2.97 10.52
C VAL A 225 -28.97 -4.25 11.31
N LEU A 226 -28.71 -5.43 10.71
CA LEU A 226 -28.75 -6.72 11.41
C LEU A 226 -27.72 -6.77 12.55
N VAL A 227 -26.49 -6.30 12.32
CA VAL A 227 -25.46 -6.18 13.36
C VAL A 227 -25.92 -5.24 14.48
N ALA A 228 -26.55 -4.11 14.14
CA ALA A 228 -27.05 -3.16 15.12
C ALA A 228 -28.23 -3.70 15.94
N PHE A 229 -29.15 -4.44 15.31
CA PHE A 229 -30.26 -5.11 15.99
C PHE A 229 -29.78 -6.24 16.89
N ASP A 230 -28.84 -7.06 16.42
CA ASP A 230 -28.22 -8.11 17.22
C ASP A 230 -27.54 -7.50 18.46
N HIS A 231 -26.78 -6.42 18.28
CA HIS A 231 -26.17 -5.69 19.40
C HIS A 231 -27.17 -5.12 20.41
N ARG A 232 -28.33 -4.61 19.96
CA ARG A 232 -29.39 -4.13 20.88
C ARG A 232 -30.08 -5.27 21.61
N ARG A 233 -30.26 -6.43 20.96
CA ARG A 233 -30.99 -7.57 21.51
C ARG A 233 -30.20 -8.37 22.53
N THR A 234 -28.87 -8.42 22.42
CA THR A 234 -28.03 -9.17 23.36
C THR A 234 -27.70 -8.38 24.63
N ARG A 235 -27.77 -7.04 24.58
CA ARG A 235 -27.44 -6.14 25.69
C ARG A 235 -28.34 -6.38 26.91
N GLY A 236 -27.80 -7.04 27.94
CA GLY A 236 -28.47 -7.21 29.25
C GLY A 236 -28.97 -8.61 29.60
N ARG A 237 -28.51 -9.67 28.92
CA ARG A 237 -28.70 -11.07 29.35
C ARG A 237 -27.47 -11.60 30.09
N ASP A 238 -27.67 -12.42 31.12
CA ASP A 238 -26.57 -12.98 31.94
C ASP A 238 -25.66 -13.96 31.16
N ASP A 239 -26.11 -14.48 30.01
CA ASP A 239 -25.33 -15.32 29.07
C ASP A 239 -24.87 -14.54 27.80
N ASP A 240 -24.70 -13.22 27.90
CA ASP A 240 -24.34 -12.35 26.77
C ASP A 240 -22.91 -12.64 26.29
N VAL A 241 -22.77 -13.48 25.26
CA VAL A 241 -21.50 -13.73 24.54
C VAL A 241 -21.03 -12.46 23.78
N GLY A 242 -21.81 -11.37 23.78
CA GLY A 242 -21.38 -10.07 23.27
C GLY A 242 -21.20 -10.03 21.76
N LEU A 243 -21.93 -10.86 21.00
CA LEU A 243 -21.82 -11.01 19.53
C LEU A 243 -21.89 -9.68 18.77
N GLY A 244 -22.77 -8.76 19.17
CA GLY A 244 -22.83 -7.41 18.58
C GLY A 244 -21.58 -6.54 18.85
N SER A 245 -20.97 -6.70 20.02
CA SER A 245 -19.70 -6.01 20.33
C SER A 245 -18.50 -6.67 19.65
N ALA A 246 -18.55 -7.99 19.47
CA ALA A 246 -17.53 -8.77 18.76
C ALA A 246 -17.54 -8.47 17.26
N SER A 247 -18.72 -8.39 16.64
CA SER A 247 -18.88 -8.03 15.22
C SER A 247 -18.46 -6.59 14.94
N LEU A 248 -18.83 -5.62 15.78
CA LEU A 248 -18.33 -4.23 15.67
C LEU A 248 -16.80 -4.17 15.83
N THR A 249 -16.24 -4.92 16.77
CA THR A 249 -14.79 -5.01 17.02
C THR A 249 -14.07 -5.61 15.81
N ALA A 250 -14.63 -6.67 15.21
CA ALA A 250 -14.11 -7.29 14.01
C ALA A 250 -14.18 -6.32 12.82
N LEU A 251 -15.31 -5.65 12.61
CA LEU A 251 -15.49 -4.66 11.55
C LEU A 251 -14.46 -3.52 11.66
N LEU A 252 -14.35 -2.89 12.84
CA LEU A 252 -13.39 -1.81 13.08
C LEU A 252 -11.94 -2.27 12.91
N GLY A 253 -11.63 -3.48 13.37
CA GLY A 253 -10.32 -4.10 13.17
C GLY A 253 -10.01 -4.30 11.70
N THR A 254 -10.92 -4.90 10.93
CA THR A 254 -10.74 -5.16 9.50
C THR A 254 -10.61 -3.87 8.70
N ILE A 255 -11.49 -2.90 8.92
CA ILE A 255 -11.42 -1.59 8.25
C ILE A 255 -10.09 -0.89 8.58
N GLY A 256 -9.69 -0.91 9.85
CA GLY A 256 -8.43 -0.29 10.26
C GLY A 256 -7.19 -0.96 9.65
N VAL A 257 -7.15 -2.30 9.59
CA VAL A 257 -6.07 -3.04 8.93
C VAL A 257 -6.02 -2.72 7.43
N VAL A 258 -7.16 -2.76 6.74
CA VAL A 258 -7.22 -2.47 5.30
C VAL A 258 -6.76 -1.04 5.03
N ALA A 259 -7.24 -0.07 5.81
CA ALA A 259 -6.82 1.34 5.68
C ALA A 259 -5.33 1.53 5.96
N TRP A 260 -4.76 0.78 6.91
CA TRP A 260 -3.33 0.83 7.22
C TRP A 260 -2.48 0.18 6.13
N ILE A 261 -2.88 -0.99 5.61
CA ILE A 261 -2.18 -1.68 4.50
C ILE A 261 -2.17 -0.78 3.26
N GLU A 262 -3.30 -0.15 2.94
CA GLU A 262 -3.39 0.79 1.83
C GLU A 262 -2.49 2.02 2.03
N ALA A 263 -2.42 2.58 3.23
CA ALA A 263 -1.51 3.68 3.51
C ALA A 263 -0.05 3.24 3.42
N ALA A 264 0.28 2.05 3.94
CA ALA A 264 1.61 1.46 3.88
C ALA A 264 2.06 1.20 2.44
N SER A 265 1.16 0.73 1.57
CA SER A 265 1.48 0.53 0.16
C SER A 265 1.70 1.84 -0.58
N ARG A 266 0.80 2.82 -0.41
CA ARG A 266 0.91 4.16 -1.02
C ARG A 266 2.15 4.93 -0.53
N GLY A 267 2.61 4.63 0.69
CA GLY A 267 3.84 5.17 1.27
C GLY A 267 5.11 4.36 0.98
N SER A 268 5.06 3.36 0.11
CA SER A 268 6.19 2.49 -0.28
C SER A 268 6.80 1.63 0.82
N LEU A 269 6.07 1.32 1.90
CA LEU A 269 6.59 0.40 2.94
C LEU A 269 6.88 -0.99 2.36
N PHE A 270 6.01 -1.50 1.46
CA PHE A 270 6.23 -2.81 0.84
C PHE A 270 7.37 -2.81 -0.18
N ALA A 271 7.57 -1.71 -0.91
CA ALA A 271 8.75 -1.56 -1.76
C ALA A 271 10.04 -1.56 -0.92
N ALA A 272 10.01 -1.01 0.28
CA ALA A 272 11.13 -1.04 1.22
C ALA A 272 11.42 -2.44 1.80
N CYS A 273 10.56 -3.43 1.54
CA CYS A 273 10.73 -4.83 1.89
C CYS A 273 11.29 -5.67 0.73
N ASP A 274 11.53 -5.11 -0.46
CA ASP A 274 11.99 -5.91 -1.60
C ASP A 274 13.49 -6.25 -1.47
N PRO A 275 13.86 -7.52 -1.23
CA PRO A 275 15.25 -7.91 -1.04
C PRO A 275 16.10 -7.73 -2.31
N ARG A 276 15.48 -7.71 -3.51
CA ARG A 276 16.19 -7.53 -4.79
C ARG A 276 16.98 -6.23 -4.84
N PHE A 277 16.48 -5.21 -4.15
CA PHE A 277 17.07 -3.87 -4.11
C PHE A 277 17.75 -3.55 -2.77
N GLY A 278 17.98 -4.57 -1.92
CA GLY A 278 18.52 -4.38 -0.56
C GLY A 278 17.50 -3.86 0.45
N GLY A 279 16.20 -4.05 0.19
CA GLY A 279 15.08 -3.62 1.03
C GLY A 279 14.91 -4.45 2.31
N TYR A 280 15.87 -4.34 3.23
CA TYR A 280 15.76 -4.94 4.57
C TYR A 280 15.19 -3.97 5.61
N ALA A 281 15.24 -2.67 5.33
CA ALA A 281 14.76 -1.63 6.23
C ALA A 281 13.24 -1.69 6.46
N GLY A 282 12.45 -2.03 5.43
CA GLY A 282 11.01 -2.25 5.57
C GLY A 282 10.68 -3.45 6.47
N TRP A 283 11.44 -4.54 6.35
CA TRP A 283 11.30 -5.70 7.24
C TRP A 283 11.65 -5.35 8.69
N LEU A 284 12.69 -4.54 8.90
CA LEU A 284 13.03 -4.02 10.23
C LEU A 284 11.89 -3.17 10.81
N ALA A 285 11.29 -2.32 9.98
CA ALA A 285 10.16 -1.49 10.38
C ALA A 285 8.94 -2.33 10.79
N LEU A 286 8.59 -3.35 10.00
CA LEU A 286 7.50 -4.28 10.28
C LEU A 286 7.76 -5.11 11.54
N ALA A 287 8.97 -5.65 11.70
CA ALA A 287 9.35 -6.40 12.90
C ALA A 287 9.26 -5.52 14.15
N GLY A 288 9.75 -4.28 14.08
CA GLY A 288 9.64 -3.31 15.15
C GLY A 288 8.19 -3.01 15.54
N LEU A 289 7.31 -2.82 14.54
CA LEU A 289 5.87 -2.64 14.77
C LEU A 289 5.26 -3.86 15.46
N ILE A 290 5.53 -5.07 15.00
CA ILE A 290 5.01 -6.30 15.63
C ILE A 290 5.40 -6.35 17.11
N LEU A 291 6.67 -6.06 17.43
CA LEU A 291 7.17 -6.02 18.81
C LEU A 291 6.47 -4.93 19.64
N ALA A 292 6.24 -3.74 19.07
CA ALA A 292 5.56 -2.64 19.73
C ALA A 292 4.08 -2.98 20.09
N TRP A 293 3.43 -3.83 19.29
CA TRP A 293 2.05 -4.28 19.51
C TRP A 293 1.91 -5.43 20.52
N LEU A 294 2.99 -6.14 20.87
CA LEU A 294 2.94 -7.30 21.77
C LEU A 294 2.26 -7.03 23.13
N PRO A 295 2.50 -5.91 23.82
CA PRO A 295 1.82 -5.66 25.09
C PRO A 295 0.32 -5.45 24.90
N ALA A 296 -0.10 -4.75 23.84
CA ALA A 296 -1.51 -4.52 23.53
C ALA A 296 -2.23 -5.84 23.23
N ILE A 297 -1.59 -6.71 22.46
CA ILE A 297 -2.09 -8.06 22.15
C ILE A 297 -2.23 -8.88 23.44
N ARG A 298 -1.24 -8.84 24.33
CA ARG A 298 -1.29 -9.59 25.59
C ARG A 298 -2.41 -9.11 26.50
N VAL A 299 -2.53 -7.79 26.72
CA VAL A 299 -3.58 -7.19 27.55
C VAL A 299 -4.96 -7.55 27.01
N SER A 300 -5.14 -7.51 25.69
CA SER A 300 -6.43 -7.87 25.08
C SER A 300 -6.78 -9.35 25.24
N ARG A 301 -5.79 -10.25 25.13
CA ARG A 301 -5.97 -11.70 25.39
C ARG A 301 -6.32 -11.98 26.85
N GLU A 302 -5.66 -11.33 27.79
CA GLU A 302 -5.95 -11.47 29.22
C GLU A 302 -7.35 -10.95 29.57
N ALA A 303 -7.74 -9.81 28.99
CA ALA A 303 -9.09 -9.25 29.15
C ALA A 303 -10.18 -10.16 28.56
N TRP A 304 -9.92 -10.86 27.45
CA TRP A 304 -10.85 -11.82 26.88
C TRP A 304 -10.98 -13.07 27.75
N ARG A 305 -9.86 -13.63 28.23
CA ARG A 305 -9.87 -14.78 29.16
C ARG A 305 -10.55 -14.49 30.49
N ALA A 306 -10.52 -13.25 30.96
CA ALA A 306 -11.22 -12.87 32.19
C ALA A 306 -12.74 -12.75 32.02
N ARG A 307 -13.25 -12.75 30.77
CA ARG A 307 -14.68 -12.66 30.44
C ARG A 307 -15.28 -13.98 29.98
N ALA A 308 -14.44 -14.95 29.59
CA ALA A 308 -14.84 -16.30 29.19
C ALA A 308 -14.81 -17.23 30.40
#